data_AF-V8G944-F1
#
_entry.id   AF-V8G944-F1
#
_cell.length_a   1.000
_cell.length_b   1.000
_cell.length_c   1.000
_cell.angle_alpha   90.00
_cell.angle_beta   90.00
_cell.angle_gamma   90.00
#
_symmetry.space_group_name_H-M   'P 1'
#
loop_
_entity.id
_entity.type
_entity.pdbx_description
1 polymer ?
#
loop_
_entity_poly.entity_id
_entity_poly.type
_entity_poly.pdbx_seq_one_letter_code
_entity_poly.pdbx_strand_id
1 'polypeptide(L)'
;MQEKINEIQQLYRQWLALQPKLEAAQEEWRHSMQIMQTIKDFYERDYLHYYEQIEKQDVNVSLATEGEYSIMSEDAIFDAIGEQHSLAWDWIRLGMQVVDPKD
;
A
#
# COMPACT_ATOMS: atom_id res chain seq x y z
N MET A 1 -23.93 -0.80 38.16
CA MET A 1 -22.57 -0.26 38.34
C MET A 1 -21.50 -1.24 37.88
N GLN A 2 -21.42 -2.44 38.46
CA GLN A 2 -20.40 -3.44 38.10
C GLN A 2 -20.44 -3.86 36.62
N GLU A 3 -21.63 -4.05 36.04
CA GLU A 3 -21.78 -4.43 34.63
C GLU A 3 -21.16 -3.40 33.67
N LYS A 4 -21.43 -2.10 33.90
CA LYS A 4 -20.86 -1.03 33.09
C LYS A 4 -19.33 -0.96 33.21
N ILE A 5 -18.79 -1.20 34.40
CA ILE A 5 -17.34 -1.25 34.60
C ILE A 5 -16.73 -2.42 33.80
N ASN A 6 -17.36 -3.60 33.84
CA ASN A 6 -16.90 -4.76 33.10
C ASN A 6 -16.93 -4.54 31.59
N GLU A 7 -17.99 -3.91 31.08
CA GLU A 7 -18.12 -3.53 29.67
C GLU A 7 -16.96 -2.64 29.21
N ILE A 8 -16.68 -1.57 29.95
CA ILE A 8 -15.57 -0.65 29.61
C ILE A 8 -14.21 -1.36 29.72
N GLN A 9 -14.01 -2.22 30.71
CA GLN A 9 -12.78 -3.01 30.83
C GLN A 9 -12.58 -3.97 29.65
N GLN A 10 -13.67 -4.56 29.14
CA GLN A 10 -13.61 -5.40 27.95
C GLN A 10 -13.21 -4.59 26.71
N LEU A 11 -13.83 -3.42 26.50
CA LEU A 11 -13.47 -2.52 25.40
C LEU A 11 -12.02 -2.06 25.50
N TYR A 12 -11.53 -1.73 26.70
CA TYR A 12 -10.15 -1.33 26.91
C TYR A 12 -9.16 -2.45 26.53
N ARG A 13 -9.45 -3.71 26.90
CA ARG A 13 -8.62 -4.85 26.49
C ARG A 13 -8.62 -5.05 24.97
N GLN A 14 -9.78 -4.88 24.33
CA GLN A 14 -9.86 -4.95 22.86
C GLN A 14 -9.01 -3.85 22.22
N TRP A 15 -9.11 -2.62 22.72
CA TRP A 15 -8.31 -1.50 22.24
C TRP A 15 -6.80 -1.72 22.41
N LEU A 16 -6.37 -2.23 23.58
CA LEU A 16 -4.97 -2.60 23.83
C LEU A 16 -4.46 -3.67 22.86
N ALA A 17 -5.29 -4.67 22.55
CA ALA A 17 -4.93 -5.73 21.61
C ALA A 17 -4.79 -5.25 20.15
N LEU A 18 -5.39 -4.10 19.81
CA LEU A 18 -5.26 -3.48 18.48
C LEU A 18 -3.96 -2.69 18.32
N GLN A 19 -3.44 -2.07 19.39
CA GLN A 19 -2.25 -1.21 19.32
C GLN A 19 -1.05 -1.86 18.61
N PRO A 20 -0.58 -3.06 18.98
CA PRO A 20 0.57 -3.67 18.31
C PRO A 20 0.30 -4.01 16.84
N LYS A 21 -0.96 -4.28 16.46
CA LYS A 21 -1.31 -4.54 15.05
C LYS A 21 -1.25 -3.27 14.22
N LEU A 22 -1.68 -2.14 14.80
CA LEU A 22 -1.61 -0.84 14.14
C LEU A 22 -0.15 -0.38 13.98
N GLU A 23 0.69 -0.62 14.99
CA GLU A 23 2.14 -0.37 14.91
C GLU A 23 2.80 -1.24 13.83
N ALA A 24 2.48 -2.54 13.79
CA ALA A 24 2.98 -3.45 12.76
C ALA A 24 2.55 -3.00 11.35
N ALA A 25 1.29 -2.60 11.17
CA ALA A 25 0.80 -2.10 9.89
C ALA A 25 1.56 -0.83 9.43
N GLN A 26 2.01 0.03 10.35
CA GLN A 26 2.85 1.18 9.98
C GLN A 26 4.25 0.76 9.52
N GLU A 27 4.84 -0.28 10.11
CA GLU A 27 6.12 -0.81 9.64
C GLU A 27 5.98 -1.49 8.27
N GLU A 28 4.92 -2.29 8.08
CA GLU A 28 4.59 -2.90 6.79
C GLU A 28 4.38 -1.82 5.72
N TRP A 29 3.70 -0.73 6.06
CA TRP A 29 3.55 0.44 5.18
C TRP A 29 4.89 1.07 4.82
N ARG A 30 5.79 1.29 5.79
CA ARG A 30 7.14 1.81 5.53
C ARG A 30 7.91 0.93 4.56
N HIS A 31 7.82 -0.39 4.73
CA HIS A 31 8.46 -1.33 3.83
C HIS A 31 7.84 -1.33 2.43
N SER A 32 6.50 -1.30 2.33
CA SER A 32 5.76 -1.16 1.07
C SER A 32 6.20 0.10 0.29
N MET A 33 6.39 1.23 0.98
CA MET A 33 6.89 2.46 0.37
C MET A 33 8.29 2.31 -0.23
N GLN A 34 9.18 1.54 0.41
CA GLN A 34 10.52 1.28 -0.12
C GLN A 34 10.46 0.45 -1.40
N ILE A 35 9.63 -0.61 -1.41
CA ILE A 35 9.40 -1.45 -2.60
C ILE A 35 8.83 -0.60 -3.74
N MET A 36 7.80 0.21 -3.46
CA MET A 36 7.17 1.07 -4.45
C MET A 36 8.16 2.11 -5.01
N GLN A 37 9.10 2.62 -4.21
CA GLN A 37 10.14 3.50 -4.72
C GLN A 37 11.04 2.78 -5.73
N THR A 38 11.43 1.53 -5.48
CA THR A 38 12.20 0.74 -6.46
C THR A 38 11.43 0.51 -7.75
N ILE A 39 10.12 0.24 -7.67
CA ILE A 39 9.27 0.07 -8.86
C ILE A 39 9.15 1.39 -9.64
N LYS A 40 8.98 2.52 -8.94
CA LYS A 40 8.97 3.87 -9.55
C LYS A 40 10.28 4.18 -10.26
N ASP A 41 11.42 3.90 -9.61
CA ASP A 41 12.74 4.15 -10.19
C ASP A 41 12.93 3.35 -11.50
N PHE A 42 12.48 2.10 -11.54
CA PHE A 42 12.45 1.31 -12.78
C PHE A 42 11.55 1.94 -13.85
N TYR A 43 10.33 2.33 -13.46
CA TYR A 43 9.36 2.93 -14.39
C TYR A 43 9.88 4.22 -15.02
N GLU A 44 10.56 5.06 -14.24
CA GLU A 44 11.08 6.34 -14.69
C GLU A 44 12.35 6.22 -15.55
N ARG A 45 13.18 5.20 -15.32
CA ARG A 45 14.53 5.13 -15.90
C ARG A 45 14.67 4.08 -16.99
N ASP A 46 14.07 2.91 -16.79
CA ASP A 46 14.41 1.70 -17.53
C ASP A 46 13.22 1.13 -18.32
N TYR A 47 11.98 1.40 -17.90
CA TYR A 47 10.78 0.81 -18.48
C TYR A 47 10.70 0.96 -20.00
N LEU A 48 10.84 2.18 -20.52
CA LEU A 48 10.73 2.42 -21.96
C LEU A 48 11.79 1.65 -22.75
N HIS A 49 13.00 1.55 -22.21
CA HIS A 49 14.08 0.81 -22.86
C HIS A 49 13.73 -0.68 -23.01
N TYR A 50 13.24 -1.31 -21.94
CA TYR A 50 12.84 -2.72 -21.97
C TYR A 50 11.58 -2.93 -22.81
N TYR A 51 10.60 -2.03 -22.73
CA TYR A 51 9.39 -2.07 -23.54
C TYR A 51 9.74 -2.08 -25.03
N GLU A 52 10.61 -1.16 -25.46
CA GLU A 52 11.06 -1.10 -26.85
C GLU A 52 11.85 -2.34 -27.29
N GLN A 53 12.67 -2.94 -26.42
CA GLN A 53 13.37 -4.18 -26.76
C GLN A 53 12.41 -5.34 -26.99
N ILE A 54 11.41 -5.49 -26.12
CA ILE A 54 10.40 -6.55 -26.22
C ILE A 54 9.58 -6.37 -27.49
N GLU A 55 9.10 -5.15 -27.76
CA GLU A 55 8.27 -4.86 -28.93
C GLU A 55 9.04 -4.90 -30.26
N LYS A 56 10.30 -4.45 -30.28
CA LYS A 56 11.03 -4.20 -31.55
C LYS A 56 12.09 -5.24 -31.88
N GLN A 57 12.60 -6.01 -30.91
CA GLN A 57 13.79 -6.86 -31.11
C GLN A 57 13.49 -8.38 -31.05
N ASP A 58 12.23 -8.79 -31.10
CA ASP A 58 11.77 -10.20 -31.09
C ASP A 58 12.39 -11.01 -29.93
N VAL A 59 12.59 -10.33 -28.80
CA VAL A 59 13.15 -10.94 -27.59
C VAL A 59 12.03 -11.71 -26.90
N ASN A 60 12.13 -13.03 -26.91
CA ASN A 60 11.15 -13.90 -26.26
C ASN A 60 11.38 -13.92 -24.73
N VAL A 61 10.77 -12.97 -24.03
CA VAL A 61 10.64 -12.97 -22.58
C VAL A 61 9.22 -13.37 -22.18
N SER A 62 9.11 -14.18 -21.12
CA SER A 62 7.81 -14.49 -20.53
C SER A 62 7.31 -13.30 -19.71
N LEU A 63 6.13 -12.80 -20.05
CA LEU A 63 5.41 -11.77 -19.27
C LEU A 63 4.28 -12.37 -18.43
N ALA A 64 4.19 -13.70 -18.33
CA ALA A 64 3.19 -14.39 -17.51
C ALA A 64 3.40 -14.09 -16.02
N THR A 65 2.29 -13.88 -15.33
CA THR A 65 2.19 -13.49 -13.93
C THR A 65 1.35 -14.51 -13.15
N GLU A 66 1.32 -14.40 -11.82
CA GLU A 66 0.53 -15.30 -10.94
C GLU A 66 -0.95 -14.86 -10.82
N GLY A 67 -1.36 -13.82 -11.54
CA GLY A 67 -2.73 -13.30 -11.57
C GLY A 67 -2.78 -11.76 -11.61
N GLU A 68 -1.68 -11.10 -11.29
CA GLU A 68 -1.48 -9.66 -11.42
C GLU A 68 -1.19 -9.22 -12.86
N TYR A 69 -1.27 -7.93 -13.15
CA TYR A 69 -0.80 -7.41 -14.44
C TYR A 69 0.72 -7.46 -14.53
N SER A 70 1.23 -7.79 -15.71
CA SER A 70 2.66 -7.70 -15.97
C SER A 70 3.13 -6.25 -15.78
N ILE A 71 4.29 -6.07 -15.15
CA ILE A 71 4.95 -4.77 -15.00
C ILE A 71 5.26 -4.09 -16.34
N MET A 72 5.29 -4.85 -17.44
CA MET A 72 5.49 -4.34 -18.80
C MET A 72 4.19 -3.92 -19.49
N SER A 73 3.04 -4.04 -18.81
CA SER A 73 1.77 -3.51 -19.33
C SER A 73 1.76 -1.99 -19.16
N GLU A 74 1.27 -1.28 -20.17
CA GLU A 74 1.34 0.19 -20.29
C GLU A 74 0.94 0.94 -19.01
N ASP A 75 -0.14 0.50 -18.35
CA ASP A 75 -0.71 1.21 -17.19
C ASP A 75 -0.44 0.51 -15.85
N ALA A 76 0.16 -0.69 -15.80
CA ALA A 76 0.21 -1.48 -14.57
C ALA A 76 0.94 -0.77 -13.43
N ILE A 77 2.09 -0.17 -13.71
CA ILE A 77 2.85 0.58 -12.69
C ILE A 77 2.17 1.93 -12.39
N PHE A 78 1.62 2.59 -13.40
CA PHE A 78 0.92 3.86 -13.22
C PHE A 78 -0.28 3.72 -12.27
N ASP A 79 -1.11 2.70 -12.48
CA ASP A 79 -2.26 2.39 -11.65
C ASP A 79 -1.83 2.04 -10.22
N ALA A 80 -0.81 1.19 -10.06
CA ALA A 80 -0.28 0.81 -8.74
C ALA A 80 0.25 2.02 -7.95
N ILE A 81 0.87 2.98 -8.62
CA ILE A 81 1.29 4.25 -7.99
C ILE A 81 0.05 5.03 -7.52
N GLY A 82 -0.99 5.12 -8.34
CA GLY A 82 -2.26 5.76 -8.01
C GLY A 82 -2.93 5.14 -6.78
N GLU A 83 -2.99 3.81 -6.72
CA GLU A 83 -3.53 3.05 -5.59
C GLU A 83 -2.78 3.35 -4.29
N GLN A 84 -1.44 3.33 -4.32
CA GLN A 84 -0.61 3.68 -3.17
C GLN A 84 -0.90 5.10 -2.68
N HIS A 85 -1.04 6.07 -3.60
CA HIS A 85 -1.37 7.45 -3.25
C HIS A 85 -2.76 7.57 -2.62
N SER A 86 -3.75 6.84 -3.15
CA SER A 86 -5.11 6.82 -2.61
C SER A 86 -5.13 6.27 -1.18
N LEU A 87 -4.45 5.14 -0.96
CA LEU A 87 -4.32 4.54 0.35
C LEU A 87 -3.64 5.48 1.35
N ALA A 88 -2.55 6.15 0.95
CA ALA A 88 -1.86 7.13 1.80
C ALA A 88 -2.81 8.27 2.25
N TRP A 89 -3.66 8.77 1.36
CA TRP A 89 -4.66 9.78 1.69
C TRP A 89 -5.68 9.28 2.72
N ASP A 90 -6.12 8.03 2.61
CA ASP A 90 -7.06 7.44 3.56
C ASP A 90 -6.44 7.32 4.96
N TRP A 91 -5.17 6.89 5.06
CA TRP A 91 -4.44 6.89 6.33
C TRP A 91 -4.33 8.30 6.94
N ILE A 92 -4.05 9.32 6.13
CA ILE A 92 -4.03 10.72 6.59
C ILE A 92 -5.39 11.13 7.14
N ARG A 93 -6.49 10.82 6.42
CA ARG A 93 -7.85 11.16 6.86
C ARG A 93 -8.22 10.46 8.17
N LEU A 94 -7.87 9.19 8.33
CA LEU A 94 -8.10 8.44 9.56
C LEU A 94 -7.37 9.07 10.75
N GLY A 95 -6.10 9.44 10.57
CA GLY A 95 -5.33 10.14 11.60
C GLY A 95 -5.92 11.51 11.93
N MET A 96 -6.33 12.26 10.91
CA MET A 96 -6.91 13.59 11.06
C MET A 96 -8.20 13.57 11.89
N GLN A 97 -9.06 12.57 11.70
CA GLN A 97 -10.31 12.43 12.48
C GLN A 97 -10.07 12.30 13.99
N VAL A 98 -8.89 11.81 14.41
CA VAL A 98 -8.53 11.69 15.83
C VAL A 98 -7.98 13.01 16.39
N VAL A 99 -7.24 13.78 15.59
CA VAL A 99 -6.57 15.02 16.04
C VAL A 99 -7.40 16.28 15.84
N ASP A 100 -8.32 16.27 14.88
CA ASP A 100 -9.25 17.36 14.54
C ASP A 100 -10.65 16.78 14.25
N PRO A 101 -11.35 16.29 15.29
CA PRO A 101 -12.69 15.76 15.12
C PRO A 101 -13.66 16.91 14.79
N LYS A 102 -14.46 16.74 13.73
CA LYS A 102 -15.57 17.67 13.47
C LYS A 102 -16.58 17.56 14.61
N ASP A 103 -16.87 18.70 15.26
CA ASP A 103 -17.93 18.84 16.27
C ASP A 103 -19.31 18.35 15.77
#